data_AF-A0A2K3JUP9-F1
#
_entry.id   AF-A0A2K3JUP9-F1
#
_cell.length_a   1.000
_cell.length_b   1.000
_cell.length_c   1.000
_cell.angle_alpha   90.00
_cell.angle_beta   90.00
_cell.angle_gamma   90.00
#
_symmetry.space_group_name_H-M   'P 1'
#
loop_
_entity.id
_entity.type
_entity.pdbx_description
1 polymer ?
#
loop_
_entity_poly.entity_id
_entity_poly.type
_entity_poly.pdbx_seq_one_letter_code
_entity_poly.pdbx_strand_id
1 'polypeptide(L)'
;MTNPFGSFEAEQPFCSASKIVGCEKKVYEKTISSQSIVARERRRKITEKTQELGKLVPGGPKMNTAEMLSAAANYVKFLQAQVGMLQVMGTLSKEFGFHVITDCGGC
;
A
#
# COMPACT_ATOMS: atom_id res chain seq x y z
N MET A 1 -32.33 -38.68 16.02
CA MET A 1 -31.89 -37.92 14.82
C MET A 1 -32.03 -36.46 15.14
N THR A 2 -30.99 -35.90 15.77
CA THR A 2 -30.95 -34.50 16.22
C THR A 2 -30.59 -33.62 15.04
N ASN A 3 -31.42 -32.59 14.85
CA ASN A 3 -31.32 -31.60 13.78
C ASN A 3 -29.94 -30.92 13.72
N PRO A 4 -29.37 -30.71 12.53
CA PRO A 4 -28.05 -30.10 12.34
C PRO A 4 -28.08 -28.58 12.09
N PHE A 5 -29.19 -27.89 12.40
CA PHE A 5 -29.33 -26.45 12.11
C PHE A 5 -29.71 -25.68 13.37
N GLY A 6 -28.72 -25.50 14.25
CA GLY A 6 -28.80 -24.62 15.40
C GLY A 6 -28.08 -23.30 15.12
N SER A 7 -28.85 -22.22 15.06
CA SER A 7 -28.50 -20.81 15.26
C SER A 7 -27.03 -20.39 15.13
N PHE A 8 -26.69 -19.80 13.98
CA PHE A 8 -25.55 -18.90 13.85
C PHE A 8 -26.01 -17.47 14.19
N GLU A 9 -26.05 -17.17 15.49
CA GLU A 9 -26.23 -15.81 16.03
C GLU A 9 -24.87 -15.23 16.42
N ALA A 10 -24.69 -13.95 16.13
CA ALA A 10 -23.45 -13.20 16.20
C ALA A 10 -22.91 -13.00 17.64
N GLU A 11 -21.57 -13.02 17.81
CA GLU A 11 -20.79 -12.08 18.67
C GLU A 11 -19.30 -12.51 18.79
N GLN A 12 -18.41 -11.70 18.18
CA GLN A 12 -17.09 -11.25 18.72
C GLN A 12 -15.98 -12.30 19.05
N PRO A 13 -14.68 -11.90 19.04
CA PRO A 13 -13.62 -12.58 18.29
C PRO A 13 -12.99 -13.75 19.03
N PHE A 14 -12.98 -14.91 18.38
CA PHE A 14 -12.17 -16.06 18.80
C PHE A 14 -10.70 -15.79 18.45
N CYS A 15 -9.94 -15.18 19.37
CA CYS A 15 -8.49 -15.29 19.33
C CYS A 15 -8.10 -16.72 19.72
N SER A 16 -7.60 -17.47 18.74
CA SER A 16 -7.17 -18.85 18.89
C SER A 16 -6.11 -18.99 19.98
N ALA A 17 -6.45 -19.76 21.01
CA ALA A 17 -5.61 -20.10 22.14
C ALA A 17 -4.38 -20.92 21.69
N SER A 18 -3.21 -20.29 21.65
CA SER A 18 -1.94 -21.00 21.77
C SER A 18 -1.62 -21.14 23.26
N LYS A 19 -1.56 -22.38 23.74
CA LYS A 19 -1.18 -22.70 25.12
C LYS A 19 0.28 -22.26 25.36
N ILE A 20 0.48 -21.21 26.13
CA ILE A 20 1.72 -20.98 26.89
C ILE A 20 1.28 -20.59 28.31
N VAL A 21 1.99 -21.18 29.27
CA VAL A 21 1.72 -21.27 30.70
C VAL A 21 1.44 -19.91 31.38
N GLY A 22 0.48 -19.94 32.31
CA GLY A 22 0.32 -18.97 33.41
C GLY A 22 -0.51 -17.72 33.10
N CYS A 23 -1.78 -17.69 33.53
CA CYS A 23 -2.48 -16.42 33.74
C CYS A 23 -3.52 -16.58 34.85
N GLU A 24 -3.13 -16.21 36.07
CA GLU A 24 -4.05 -15.99 37.18
C GLU A 24 -4.87 -14.73 36.91
N LYS A 25 -6.19 -14.83 37.15
CA LYS A 25 -7.15 -13.75 36.96
C LYS A 25 -6.84 -12.56 37.88
N LYS A 26 -6.54 -11.37 37.33
CA LYS A 26 -6.72 -10.09 38.03
C LYS A 26 -7.21 -8.97 37.09
N VAL A 27 -8.39 -8.45 37.46
CA VAL A 27 -8.85 -7.05 37.42
C VAL A 27 -8.75 -6.32 36.08
N TYR A 28 -9.91 -5.92 35.56
CA TYR A 28 -10.04 -4.89 34.55
C TYR A 28 -9.37 -3.61 35.07
N GLU A 29 -8.16 -3.33 34.60
CA GLU A 29 -7.55 -2.01 34.72
C GLU A 29 -6.54 -1.94 33.60
N LYS A 30 -6.91 -1.20 32.56
CA LYS A 30 -6.10 -0.59 31.48
C LYS A 30 -4.58 -0.88 31.50
N THR A 31 -4.18 -2.14 31.50
CA THR A 31 -2.80 -2.61 31.40
C THR A 31 -2.69 -3.31 30.08
N ILE A 32 -2.86 -2.51 29.02
CA ILE A 32 -2.54 -2.92 27.66
C ILE A 32 -1.09 -3.38 27.71
N SER A 33 -0.83 -4.67 27.52
CA SER A 33 0.53 -5.21 27.63
C SER A 33 1.45 -4.43 26.70
N SER A 34 2.68 -4.13 27.12
CA SER A 34 3.67 -3.41 26.30
C SER A 34 3.77 -4.01 24.89
N GLN A 35 3.71 -5.35 24.79
CA GLN A 35 3.66 -6.07 23.52
C GLN A 35 2.47 -5.71 22.63
N SER A 36 1.27 -5.59 23.21
CA SER A 36 0.07 -5.19 22.46
C SER A 36 0.09 -3.71 22.03
N ILE A 37 0.75 -2.83 22.80
CA ILE A 37 1.00 -1.43 22.40
C ILE A 37 1.92 -1.40 21.18
N VAL A 38 3.06 -2.09 21.24
CA VAL A 38 4.03 -2.18 20.13
C VAL A 38 3.37 -2.77 18.88
N ALA A 39 2.54 -3.80 19.03
CA ALA A 39 1.83 -4.42 17.91
C ALA A 39 0.77 -3.49 17.28
N ARG A 40 0.08 -2.67 18.08
CA ARG A 40 -0.86 -1.66 17.57
C ARG A 40 -0.14 -0.55 16.82
N GLU A 41 0.98 -0.07 17.36
CA GLU A 41 1.79 0.95 16.71
C GLU A 41 2.34 0.48 15.36
N ARG A 42 2.83 -0.76 15.28
CA ARG A 42 3.22 -1.37 13.99
C ARG A 42 2.07 -1.39 12.98
N ARG A 43 0.89 -1.86 13.39
CA ARG A 43 -0.29 -1.93 12.50
C ARG A 43 -0.71 -0.55 12.02
N ARG A 44 -0.72 0.44 12.92
CA ARG A 44 -1.03 1.84 12.58
C ARG A 44 -0.09 2.37 11.50
N LYS A 45 1.22 2.21 11.68
CA LYS A 45 2.23 2.62 10.68
C LYS A 45 2.03 1.94 9.33
N ILE A 46 1.69 0.64 9.33
CA ILE A 46 1.40 -0.08 8.08
C ILE A 46 0.18 0.52 7.39
N THR A 47 -0.92 0.74 8.11
CA THR A 47 -2.15 1.31 7.54
C THR A 47 -1.91 2.72 6.99
N GLU A 48 -1.16 3.56 7.70
CA GLU A 48 -0.80 4.92 7.25
C GLU A 48 -0.03 4.86 5.92
N LYS A 49 1.01 4.01 5.83
CA LYS A 49 1.80 3.85 4.61
C LYS A 49 0.99 3.27 3.44
N THR A 50 0.13 2.31 3.72
CA THR A 50 -0.78 1.73 2.72
C THR A 50 -1.76 2.78 2.19
N GLN A 51 -2.26 3.68 3.05
CA GLN A 51 -3.15 4.77 2.64
C GLN A 51 -2.42 5.84 1.83
N GLU A 52 -1.19 6.21 2.22
CA GLU A 52 -0.33 7.12 1.46
C GLU A 52 -0.07 6.57 0.05
N LEU A 53 0.26 5.28 -0.06
CA LEU A 53 0.47 4.61 -1.34
C LEU A 53 -0.76 4.71 -2.24
N GLY A 54 -1.95 4.48 -1.69
CA GLY A 54 -3.20 4.57 -2.46
C GLY A 54 -3.47 5.93 -3.09
N LYS A 55 -2.91 7.02 -2.57
CA LYS A 55 -3.03 8.36 -3.16
C LYS A 55 -2.10 8.58 -4.36
N LEU A 56 -0.99 7.85 -4.42
CA LEU A 56 0.00 7.96 -5.48
C LEU A 56 -0.30 7.03 -6.66
N VAL A 57 -0.97 5.91 -6.40
CA VAL A 57 -1.31 4.92 -7.43
C VAL A 57 -2.55 5.37 -8.20
N PRO A 58 -2.52 5.39 -9.54
CA PRO A 58 -3.71 5.69 -10.33
C PRO A 58 -4.81 4.66 -10.06
N GLY A 59 -5.98 5.13 -9.63
CA GLY A 59 -7.10 4.26 -9.23
C GLY A 59 -6.92 3.55 -7.88
N GLY A 60 -5.81 3.80 -7.16
CA GLY A 60 -5.47 3.17 -5.88
C GLY A 60 -6.58 3.17 -4.82
N PRO A 61 -7.33 4.26 -4.59
CA PRO A 61 -8.36 4.30 -3.55
C PRO A 61 -9.55 3.36 -3.80
N LYS A 62 -9.69 2.83 -5.02
CA LYS A 62 -10.76 1.91 -5.42
C LYS A 62 -10.30 0.45 -5.48
N MET A 63 -9.01 0.18 -5.28
CA MET A 63 -8.40 -1.14 -5.44
C MET A 63 -8.26 -1.88 -4.11
N ASN A 64 -8.29 -3.21 -4.16
CA ASN A 64 -7.89 -4.03 -3.01
C ASN A 64 -6.38 -3.87 -2.75
N THR A 65 -5.90 -4.15 -1.53
CA THR A 65 -4.49 -3.97 -1.13
C THR A 65 -3.54 -4.77 -2.02
N ALA A 66 -3.87 -6.02 -2.36
CA ALA A 66 -3.03 -6.84 -3.23
C ALA A 66 -2.91 -6.25 -4.65
N GLU A 67 -4.04 -5.82 -5.21
CA GLU A 67 -4.09 -5.19 -6.53
C GLU A 67 -3.37 -3.84 -6.54
N MET A 68 -3.56 -3.02 -5.50
CA MET A 68 -2.90 -1.73 -5.34
C MET A 68 -1.39 -1.87 -5.29
N LEU A 69 -0.86 -2.89 -4.58
CA LEU A 69 0.58 -3.15 -4.51
C LEU A 69 1.15 -3.56 -5.87
N SER A 70 0.44 -4.43 -6.61
CA SER A 70 0.84 -4.83 -7.97
C SER A 70 0.76 -3.64 -8.94
N ALA A 71 -0.32 -2.85 -8.88
CA ALA A 71 -0.51 -1.65 -9.69
C ALA A 71 0.57 -0.60 -9.41
N ALA A 72 0.98 -0.41 -8.15
CA ALA A 72 2.09 0.47 -7.79
C ALA A 72 3.39 0.07 -8.48
N ALA A 73 3.74 -1.23 -8.46
CA ALA A 73 4.94 -1.72 -9.12
C ALA A 73 4.91 -1.49 -10.64
N ASN A 74 3.75 -1.71 -11.27
CA ASN A 74 3.57 -1.43 -12.69
C ASN A 74 3.62 0.07 -13.00
N TYR A 75 3.10 0.91 -12.12
CA TYR A 75 3.13 2.37 -12.29
C TYR A 75 4.56 2.91 -12.24
N VAL A 76 5.43 2.38 -11.37
CA VAL A 76 6.86 2.74 -11.36
C VAL A 76 7.54 2.39 -12.69
N LYS A 77 7.27 1.20 -13.25
CA LYS A 77 7.81 0.81 -14.57
C LYS A 77 7.34 1.75 -15.69
N PHE A 78 6.06 2.14 -15.64
CA PHE A 78 5.50 3.09 -16.59
C PHE A 78 6.16 4.47 -16.51
N LEU A 79 6.39 4.99 -15.30
CA LEU A 79 7.10 6.26 -15.10
C LEU A 79 8.55 6.18 -15.59
N GLN A 80 9.25 5.07 -15.32
CA GLN A 80 10.60 4.84 -15.83
C GLN A 80 10.64 4.83 -17.36
N ALA A 81 9.65 4.20 -18.01
CA ALA A 81 9.56 4.19 -19.47
C ALA A 81 9.35 5.60 -20.03
N GLN A 82 8.49 6.42 -19.42
CA GLN A 82 8.30 7.82 -19.82
C GLN A 82 9.60 8.63 -19.71
N VAL A 83 10.30 8.51 -18.58
CA VAL A 83 11.59 9.21 -18.38
C VAL A 83 12.63 8.70 -19.37
N GLY A 84 12.69 7.40 -19.63
CA GLY A 84 13.59 6.81 -20.63
C GLY A 84 13.34 7.36 -22.03
N MET A 85 12.07 7.46 -22.46
CA MET A 85 11.74 8.07 -23.76
C MET A 85 12.17 9.54 -23.83
N LEU A 86 11.93 10.33 -22.79
CA LEU A 86 12.36 11.73 -22.74
C LEU A 86 13.88 11.87 -22.79
N GLN A 87 14.62 10.98 -22.15
CA GLN A 87 16.08 10.96 -22.23
C GLN A 87 16.56 10.63 -23.65
N VAL A 88 15.97 9.62 -24.29
CA VAL A 88 16.28 9.27 -25.68
C VAL A 88 15.95 10.43 -26.62
N MET A 89 14.81 11.10 -26.46
CA MET A 89 14.49 12.29 -27.25
C MET A 89 15.52 13.40 -27.04
N GLY A 90 15.91 13.67 -25.79
CA GLY A 90 16.91 14.68 -25.45
C GLY A 90 18.32 14.37 -25.98
N THR A 91 18.71 13.09 -26.05
CA THR A 91 19.98 12.68 -26.67
C THR A 91 19.91 12.73 -28.19
N LEU A 92 18.79 12.31 -28.79
CA LEU A 92 18.57 12.44 -30.23
C LEU A 92 18.58 13.89 -30.67
N SER A 93 18.02 14.83 -29.89
CA SER A 93 18.12 16.27 -30.20
C SER A 93 19.54 16.85 -30.08
N LYS A 94 20.46 16.16 -29.40
CA LYS A 94 21.87 16.56 -29.30
C LYS A 94 22.74 15.91 -30.38
N GLU A 95 22.47 14.64 -30.70
CA GLU A 95 23.18 13.86 -31.73
C GLU A 95 22.73 14.24 -33.15
N PHE A 96 21.41 14.30 -33.36
CA PHE A 96 20.84 14.97 -34.52
C PHE A 96 20.68 16.42 -34.12
N GLY A 97 21.72 17.21 -34.34
CA GLY A 97 21.66 18.66 -34.28
C GLY A 97 20.61 19.17 -35.27
N PHE A 98 19.34 19.08 -34.91
CA PHE A 98 18.29 19.88 -35.51
C PHE A 98 18.59 21.29 -35.03
N HIS A 99 19.47 21.96 -35.77
CA HIS A 99 19.45 23.39 -35.85
C HIS A 99 18.02 23.70 -36.26
N VAL A 100 17.19 24.06 -35.27
CA VAL A 100 15.91 24.68 -35.54
C VAL A 100 16.26 25.84 -36.46
N ILE A 101 15.87 25.71 -37.72
CA ILE A 101 15.87 26.82 -38.68
C ILE A 101 14.86 27.81 -38.09
N THR A 102 15.32 28.58 -37.12
CA THR A 102 14.71 29.81 -36.63
C THR A 102 15.49 30.96 -37.26
N ASP A 103 15.81 30.81 -38.53
CA ASP A 103 16.29 31.92 -39.34
C ASP A 103 15.16 32.29 -40.30
N CYS A 104 14.31 33.21 -39.84
CA CYS A 104 13.90 34.38 -40.62
C CYS A 104 13.16 35.33 -39.66
N GLY A 105 13.94 36.04 -38.85
CA GLY A 105 13.49 37.11 -37.97
C GLY A 105 14.37 38.34 -38.15
N GLY A 106 14.50 38.79 -39.40
CA GLY A 106 15.36 39.89 -39.81
C GLY A 106 14.86 40.56 -41.09
N CYS A 107 13.66 41.11 -41.03
CA CYS A 107 13.19 42.23 -41.85
C CYS A 107 12.35 43.13 -40.95
#